data_AF-A0A3C2DUQ2-F1
#
_entry.id   AF-A0A3C2DUQ2-F1
#
_cell.length_a   1.000
_cell.length_b   1.000
_cell.length_c   1.000
_cell.angle_alpha   90.00
_cell.angle_beta   90.00
_cell.angle_gamma   90.00
#
_symmetry.space_group_name_H-M   'P 1'
#
loop_
_entity.id
_entity.type
_entity.pdbx_description
1 polymer ?
#
loop_
_entity_poly.entity_id
_entity_poly.type
_entity_poly.pdbx_seq_one_letter_code
_entity_poly.pdbx_strand_id
1 'polypeptide(L)'
;VNANKDTIAFFCHFGVECVMLSHLLNISPVCLWQGFCAAPTSVTTLYTEEREKGIAVWRCSSFGDISHLYAGNEEPAFAARFCEIYDDMSQRH
;
A
#
# COMPACT_ATOMS: atom_id res chain seq x y z
N VAL A 1 -1.93 -17.93 -23.21
CA VAL A 1 -1.44 -17.37 -21.93
C VAL A 1 -0.24 -18.18 -21.50
N ASN A 2 0.92 -17.55 -21.26
CA ASN A 2 2.16 -18.23 -20.85
C ASN A 2 2.45 -17.92 -19.37
N ALA A 3 2.96 -18.90 -18.63
CA ALA A 3 3.46 -18.66 -17.29
C ALA A 3 4.66 -17.70 -17.34
N ASN A 4 4.74 -16.76 -16.42
CA ASN A 4 5.85 -15.83 -16.27
C ASN A 4 6.14 -15.59 -14.78
N LYS A 5 7.28 -14.97 -14.48
CA LYS A 5 7.69 -14.57 -13.13
C LYS A 5 8.03 -13.08 -13.10
N ASP A 6 7.41 -12.31 -13.99
CA ASP A 6 7.71 -10.91 -14.13
C ASP A 6 7.23 -10.17 -12.88
N THR A 7 8.01 -9.18 -12.46
CA THR A 7 7.64 -8.30 -11.34
C THR A 7 7.25 -6.95 -11.93
N ILE A 8 6.08 -6.46 -11.55
CA ILE A 8 5.56 -5.18 -12.01
C ILE A 8 5.60 -4.20 -10.83
N ALA A 9 6.04 -2.97 -11.09
CA ALA A 9 5.99 -1.87 -10.14
C ALA A 9 5.00 -0.81 -10.62
N PHE A 10 4.18 -0.31 -9.71
CA PHE A 10 3.26 0.80 -9.96
C PHE A 10 3.61 1.97 -9.04
N PHE A 11 3.63 3.18 -9.59
CA PHE A 11 3.80 4.41 -8.84
C PHE A 11 2.49 5.17 -8.91
N CYS A 12 1.83 5.36 -7.76
CA CYS A 12 0.51 5.98 -7.71
C CYS A 12 0.26 6.68 -6.37
N HIS A 13 -0.95 7.22 -6.21
CA HIS A 13 -1.43 7.82 -4.96
C HIS A 13 -2.15 6.79 -4.09
N PHE A 14 -2.15 6.99 -2.78
CA PHE A 14 -2.87 6.14 -1.80
C PHE A 14 -4.31 5.81 -2.23
N GLY A 15 -5.06 6.81 -2.72
CA GLY A 15 -6.44 6.58 -3.18
C GLY A 15 -6.53 5.59 -4.34
N VAL A 16 -5.59 5.65 -5.29
CA VAL A 16 -5.52 4.74 -6.46
C VAL A 16 -5.03 3.36 -6.05
N GLU A 17 -4.02 3.30 -5.18
CA GLU A 17 -3.53 2.06 -4.58
C GLU A 17 -4.70 1.28 -3.95
N CYS A 18 -5.53 1.94 -3.12
CA CYS A 18 -6.69 1.32 -2.49
C CYS A 18 -7.70 0.75 -3.52
N VAL A 19 -7.93 1.42 -4.64
CA VAL A 19 -8.82 0.90 -5.70
C VAL A 19 -8.21 -0.32 -6.39
N MET A 20 -6.90 -0.30 -6.66
CA MET A 20 -6.19 -1.45 -7.21
C MET A 20 -6.24 -2.64 -6.26
N LEU A 21 -5.91 -2.44 -4.99
CA LEU A 21 -5.98 -3.48 -3.96
C LEU A 21 -7.39 -4.02 -3.78
N SER A 22 -8.40 -3.16 -3.81
CA SER A 22 -9.81 -3.55 -3.78
C SER A 22 -10.15 -4.52 -4.91
N HIS A 23 -9.72 -4.22 -6.14
CA HIS A 23 -9.93 -5.10 -7.28
C HIS A 23 -9.16 -6.42 -7.15
N LEU A 24 -7.87 -6.36 -6.79
CA LEU A 24 -7.00 -7.54 -6.74
C LEU A 24 -7.35 -8.50 -5.59
N LEU A 25 -7.72 -7.96 -4.43
CA LEU A 25 -8.05 -8.71 -3.21
C LEU A 25 -9.54 -8.98 -3.05
N ASN A 26 -10.38 -8.47 -3.96
CA ASN A 26 -11.84 -8.58 -3.93
C ASN A 26 -12.46 -8.11 -2.60
N ILE A 27 -12.05 -6.93 -2.15
CA ILE A 27 -12.58 -6.25 -0.95
C ILE A 27 -13.11 -4.86 -1.31
N SER A 28 -14.01 -4.30 -0.50
CA SER A 28 -14.48 -2.92 -0.72
C SER A 28 -13.33 -1.92 -0.57
N PRO A 29 -13.18 -0.95 -1.49
CA PRO A 29 -12.15 0.08 -1.37
C PRO A 29 -12.40 1.00 -0.18
N VAL A 30 -13.66 1.09 0.29
CA VAL A 30 -14.04 1.92 1.44
C VAL A 30 -13.34 1.47 2.71
N CYS A 31 -13.18 0.16 2.92
CA CYS A 31 -12.45 -0.38 4.06
C CYS A 31 -10.99 0.07 4.07
N LEU A 32 -10.36 0.13 2.90
CA LEU A 32 -8.97 0.58 2.76
C LEU A 32 -8.85 2.09 2.94
N TRP A 33 -9.71 2.88 2.29
CA TRP A 33 -9.66 4.34 2.41
C TRP A 33 -9.92 4.85 3.84
N GLN A 34 -10.76 4.16 4.61
CA GLN A 34 -11.12 4.62 5.95
C GLN A 34 -10.25 4.04 7.06
N GLY A 35 -9.70 2.84 6.88
CA GLY A 35 -8.96 2.12 7.92
C GLY A 35 -7.44 2.13 7.77
N PHE A 36 -6.91 2.53 6.62
CA PHE A 36 -5.49 2.37 6.28
C PHE A 36 -4.88 3.70 5.84
N CYS A 37 -3.55 3.74 5.86
CA CYS A 37 -2.75 4.85 5.37
C CYS A 37 -1.43 4.29 4.83
N ALA A 38 -1.01 4.77 3.66
CA ALA A 38 0.30 4.51 3.08
C ALA A 38 1.04 5.85 2.98
N ALA A 39 2.19 5.96 3.68
CA ALA A 39 3.00 7.17 3.64
C ALA A 39 3.56 7.40 2.22
N PRO A 40 3.87 8.65 1.83
CA PRO A 40 4.60 8.91 0.60
C PRO A 40 5.85 8.05 0.50
N THR A 41 6.13 7.54 -0.71
CA THR A 41 7.22 6.61 -1.04
C THR A 41 7.18 5.24 -0.34
N SER A 42 6.19 4.97 0.50
CA SER A 42 6.02 3.64 1.08
C SER A 42 5.75 2.57 0.00
N VAL A 43 6.10 1.33 0.33
CA VAL A 43 6.06 0.20 -0.60
C VAL A 43 5.03 -0.81 -0.14
N THR A 44 4.02 -1.06 -0.97
CA THR A 44 3.06 -2.16 -0.77
C THR A 44 3.41 -3.30 -1.70
N THR A 45 3.60 -4.49 -1.13
CA THR A 45 4.07 -5.68 -1.87
C THR A 45 2.98 -6.74 -1.93
N LEU A 46 2.62 -7.15 -3.15
CA LEU A 46 1.72 -8.27 -3.41
C LEU A 46 2.48 -9.38 -4.13
N TYR A 47 2.07 -10.62 -3.88
CA TYR A 47 2.46 -11.76 -4.69
C TYR A 47 1.23 -12.52 -5.19
N THR A 48 1.40 -13.20 -6.32
CA THR A 48 0.39 -14.10 -6.88
C THR A 48 0.71 -15.54 -6.52
N GLU A 49 -0.24 -16.24 -5.93
CA GLU A 49 -0.13 -17.67 -5.60
C GLU A 49 -0.97 -18.49 -6.59
N GLU A 50 -0.44 -19.60 -7.09
CA GLU A 50 -1.18 -20.54 -7.93
C GLU A 50 -1.48 -21.81 -7.11
N ARG A 51 -2.73 -21.94 -6.61
CA ARG A 51 -3.19 -23.14 -5.88
C ARG A 51 -3.85 -24.17 -6.81
N GLU A 52 -4.28 -23.72 -7.98
CA GLU A 52 -4.83 -24.52 -9.07
C GLU A 52 -4.20 -24.06 -10.38
N LYS A 53 -3.86 -25.02 -11.25
CA LYS A 53 -3.14 -24.72 -12.49
C LYS A 53 -3.93 -23.74 -13.38
N GLY A 54 -3.35 -22.60 -13.67
CA GLY A 54 -3.92 -21.51 -14.47
C GLY A 54 -4.71 -20.47 -13.68
N ILE A 55 -4.82 -20.60 -12.35
CA ILE A 55 -5.59 -19.67 -11.50
C ILE A 55 -4.67 -19.08 -10.44
N ALA A 56 -4.44 -17.77 -10.55
CA ALA A 56 -3.68 -16.99 -9.58
C ALA A 56 -4.61 -16.30 -8.57
N VAL A 57 -4.21 -16.29 -7.30
CA VAL A 57 -4.81 -15.44 -6.26
C VAL A 57 -3.78 -14.41 -5.81
N TRP A 58 -4.23 -13.17 -5.60
CA TRP A 58 -3.39 -12.10 -5.06
C TRP A 58 -3.36 -12.14 -3.54
N ARG A 59 -2.18 -11.90 -2.98
CA ARG A 59 -2.00 -11.75 -1.54
C ARG A 59 -1.13 -10.55 -1.23
N CYS A 60 -1.63 -9.67 -0.38
CA CYS A 60 -0.84 -8.60 0.20
C CYS A 60 0.09 -9.17 1.28
N SER A 61 1.38 -8.91 1.13
CA SER A 61 2.44 -9.41 2.01
C SER A 61 2.96 -8.35 2.97
N SER A 62 2.97 -7.11 2.50
CA SER A 62 3.33 -5.92 3.26
C SER A 62 2.56 -4.74 2.67
N PHE A 63 2.08 -3.87 3.54
CA PHE A 63 1.30 -2.69 3.17
C PHE A 63 1.98 -1.45 3.75
N GLY A 64 2.27 -0.46 2.90
CA GLY A 64 2.86 0.80 3.32
C GLY A 64 4.24 0.67 3.99
N ASP A 65 5.10 -0.26 3.55
CA ASP A 65 6.44 -0.44 4.11
C ASP A 65 7.33 0.80 3.90
N ILE A 66 7.97 1.24 4.97
CA ILE A 66 8.89 2.39 5.00
C ILE A 66 10.30 1.98 5.41
N SER A 67 10.62 0.68 5.42
CA SER A 67 11.91 0.16 5.90
C SER A 67 13.10 0.73 5.13
N HIS A 68 12.91 1.05 3.84
CA HIS A 68 13.92 1.69 3.02
C HIS A 68 14.28 3.11 3.48
N LEU A 69 13.35 3.86 4.07
CA LEU A 69 13.61 5.19 4.64
C LEU A 69 14.53 5.08 5.85
N TYR A 70 14.22 4.18 6.78
CA TYR A 70 15.08 3.91 7.94
C TYR A 70 16.48 3.43 7.52
N ALA A 71 16.57 2.55 6.52
CA ALA A 71 17.86 2.11 5.98
C ALA A 71 18.66 3.27 5.35
N GLY A 72 17.97 4.28 4.81
CA GLY A 72 18.54 5.51 4.29
C GLY A 72 18.80 6.60 5.33
N ASN A 73 18.46 6.37 6.60
CA ASN A 73 18.49 7.38 7.67
C ASN A 73 17.62 8.61 7.34
N GLU A 74 16.47 8.36 6.70
CA GLU A 74 15.45 9.34 6.35
C GLU A 74 14.19 9.11 7.19
N GLU A 75 13.57 10.20 7.64
CA GLU A 75 12.32 10.13 8.39
C GLU A 75 11.11 10.01 7.44
N PRO A 76 10.09 9.22 7.78
CA PRO A 76 8.82 9.21 7.05
C PRO A 76 8.16 10.59 7.05
N ALA A 77 7.53 10.94 5.93
CA ALA A 77 6.78 12.19 5.85
C ALA A 77 5.58 12.18 6.83
N PHE A 78 5.37 13.29 7.53
CA PHE A 78 4.15 13.56 8.30
C PHE A 78 3.00 13.92 7.33
N ALA A 79 2.58 12.96 6.52
CA ALA A 79 1.53 13.12 5.52
C ALA A 79 0.56 11.93 5.58
N ALA A 80 -0.56 12.02 4.85
CA ALA A 80 -1.59 11.00 4.77
C ALA A 80 -2.30 10.70 6.11
N ARG A 81 -2.16 11.57 7.12
CA ARG A 81 -2.90 11.52 8.40
C ARG A 81 -3.16 12.93 8.93
N PHE A 82 -4.11 13.05 9.84
CA PHE A 82 -4.36 14.27 10.61
C PHE A 82 -3.46 14.33 11.85
N CYS A 83 -3.41 15.49 12.50
CA CYS A 83 -2.82 15.68 13.83
C CYS A 83 -3.39 14.66 14.83
N GLU A 84 -2.51 14.05 15.65
CA GLU A 84 -2.90 13.00 16.60
C GLU A 84 -3.79 13.55 17.72
N ILE A 85 -3.58 14.81 18.08
CA ILE A 85 -4.37 15.55 19.06
C ILE A 85 -4.82 16.85 18.39
N TYR A 86 -6.08 17.23 18.62
CA TYR A 86 -6.69 18.42 18.00
C TYR A 86 -5.92 19.72 18.29
N ASP A 87 -5.35 19.83 19.49
CA ASP A 87 -4.65 21.01 19.98
C ASP A 87 -3.17 21.08 19.55
N ASP A 88 -2.63 20.03 18.92
CA ASP A 88 -1.25 20.05 18.42
C ASP A 88 -1.14 20.85 17.12
N MET A 89 -0.88 22.15 17.29
CA MET A 89 -0.72 23.08 16.17
C MET A 89 0.57 22.85 15.36
N SER A 90 1.52 22.06 15.86
CA SER A 90 2.74 21.72 15.11
C SER A 90 2.49 20.69 14.01
N GLN A 91 1.48 19.85 14.18
CA GLN A 91 1.05 18.79 13.27
C GLN A 91 -0.12 19.19 12.36
N ARG A 92 -0.60 20.43 12.50
CA ARG A 92 -1.76 20.93 11.76
C ARG A 92 -1.26 21.65 10.51
N HIS A 93 -1.57 21.10 9.35
CA HIS A 93 -1.10 21.57 8.04
C HIS A 93 -2.29 21.86 7.12
#